data_AF-A0A835RQ17-F1
#
_entry.id   AF-A0A835RQ17-F1
#
_cell.length_a   1.000
_cell.length_b   1.000
_cell.length_c   1.000
_cell.angle_alpha   90.00
_cell.angle_beta   90.00
_cell.angle_gamma   90.00
#
_symmetry.space_group_name_H-M   'P 1'
#
loop_
_entity.id
_entity.type
_entity.pdbx_description
1 polymer ?
#
loop_
_entity_poly.entity_id
_entity_poly.type
_entity_poly.pdbx_seq_one_letter_code
_entity_poly.pdbx_strand_id
1 'polypeptide(L)'
;MVKSILRKDKALSFYPECNLHNSEPHWWDHLHCAMSHYKFVLAIENTAKESYVTEKLYYALDAGAVPIYFGAPNVWDFVPPNSIIDGSKFISMEELASYVKAVANDPVAYAEFHAWRRCGVLGNYGRTRAASLDTVPCRLCELVSRKGGREGRNL
;
A
#
# COMPACT_ATOMS: atom_id res chain seq x y z
N MET A 1 2.72 -0.04 20.56
CA MET A 1 4.19 -0.13 20.70
C MET A 1 4.91 -0.11 19.34
N VAL A 2 4.62 -1.00 18.39
CA VAL A 2 5.32 -1.04 17.07
C VAL A 2 5.17 0.25 16.23
N LYS A 3 3.96 0.83 16.11
CA LYS A 3 3.75 2.14 15.44
C LYS A 3 4.50 3.31 16.12
N SER A 4 4.85 3.18 17.40
CA SER A 4 5.64 4.16 18.16
C SER A 4 7.15 3.95 17.99
N ILE A 5 7.60 2.71 17.76
CA ILE A 5 9.01 2.39 17.43
C ILE A 5 9.34 2.82 16.00
N LEU A 6 8.43 2.60 15.04
CA LEU A 6 8.55 3.06 13.65
C LEU A 6 8.52 4.58 13.49
N ARG A 7 8.18 5.33 14.55
CA ARG A 7 8.06 6.79 14.54
C ARG A 7 9.40 7.55 14.50
N LYS A 8 10.53 6.83 14.58
CA LYS A 8 11.90 7.42 14.59
C LYS A 8 12.71 7.14 13.32
N ASP A 9 12.21 6.32 12.40
CA ASP A 9 12.92 5.93 11.18
C ASP A 9 12.41 6.69 9.94
N LYS A 10 13.31 6.94 8.98
CA LYS A 10 13.00 7.53 7.64
C LYS A 10 11.90 6.80 6.86
N ALA A 11 11.49 5.60 7.29
CA ALA A 11 10.34 4.87 6.75
C ALA A 11 9.01 5.64 6.89
N LEU A 12 8.95 6.68 7.73
CA LEU A 12 7.80 7.58 7.86
C LEU A 12 7.44 8.36 6.58
N SER A 13 8.36 8.55 5.63
CA SER A 13 8.01 9.23 4.36
C SER A 13 6.97 8.46 3.52
N PHE A 14 6.68 7.21 3.87
CA PHE A 14 5.69 6.37 3.22
C PHE A 14 4.33 6.36 3.91
N TYR A 15 4.20 6.90 5.12
CA TYR A 15 2.92 6.88 5.84
C TYR A 15 2.19 8.21 5.58
N PRO A 16 0.90 8.17 5.21
CA PRO A 16 0.13 9.40 5.04
C PRO A 16 0.01 10.11 6.39
N GLU A 17 0.44 11.38 6.45
CA GLU A 17 0.04 12.26 7.54
C GLU A 17 -1.46 12.55 7.38
N CYS A 18 -2.27 12.01 8.28
CA CYS A 18 -3.71 12.30 8.35
C CYS A 18 -3.91 13.79 8.70
N ASN A 19 -3.86 14.68 7.70
CA ASN A 19 -4.13 16.09 7.88
C ASN A 19 -5.65 16.34 7.90
N LEU A 20 -6.21 16.45 9.10
CA LEU A 20 -7.58 16.93 9.36
C LEU A 20 -7.66 18.47 9.27
N HIS A 21 -6.95 19.10 8.32
CA HIS A 21 -7.04 20.55 8.15
C HIS A 21 -8.38 20.94 7.50
N ASN A 22 -8.89 22.14 7.82
CA ASN A 22 -10.21 22.73 7.50
C ASN A 22 -10.62 22.80 6.00
N SER A 23 -9.96 22.08 5.10
CA SER A 23 -10.42 21.83 3.74
C SER A 23 -11.31 20.59 3.72
N GLU A 24 -12.36 20.58 2.90
CA GLU A 24 -13.14 19.35 2.70
C GLU A 24 -12.22 18.22 2.23
N PRO A 25 -12.02 17.17 3.05
CA PRO A 25 -11.07 16.12 2.70
C PRO A 25 -11.60 15.35 1.50
N HIS A 26 -10.73 15.05 0.54
CA HIS A 26 -11.12 14.14 -0.52
C HIS A 26 -11.38 12.75 0.07
N TRP A 27 -12.32 11.99 -0.49
CA TRP A 27 -12.70 10.69 0.08
C TRP A 27 -11.55 9.68 0.14
N TRP A 28 -10.57 9.79 -0.76
CA TRP A 28 -9.36 8.93 -0.76
C TRP A 28 -8.39 9.27 0.38
N ASP A 29 -8.35 10.52 0.85
CA ASP A 29 -7.58 10.92 2.03
C ASP A 29 -8.19 10.28 3.28
N HIS A 30 -9.51 10.17 3.31
CA HIS A 30 -10.24 9.47 4.37
C HIS A 30 -9.95 7.96 4.35
N LEU A 31 -9.82 7.34 3.17
CA LEU A 31 -9.59 5.90 3.06
C LEU A 31 -8.21 5.48 3.57
N HIS A 32 -7.15 6.11 3.08
CA HIS A 32 -5.79 5.80 3.52
C HIS A 32 -5.62 6.13 5.01
N CYS A 33 -6.16 7.25 5.46
CA CYS A 33 -6.14 7.60 6.87
C CYS A 33 -6.89 6.58 7.72
N ALA A 34 -8.10 6.17 7.33
CA ALA A 34 -8.87 5.15 8.03
C ALA A 34 -8.09 3.82 8.13
N MET A 35 -7.54 3.34 7.01
CA MET A 35 -6.72 2.12 6.98
C MET A 35 -5.49 2.23 7.90
N SER A 36 -4.87 3.40 7.99
CA SER A 36 -3.67 3.63 8.80
C SER A 36 -3.89 3.41 10.30
N HIS A 37 -5.14 3.41 10.79
CA HIS A 37 -5.46 3.12 12.18
C HIS A 37 -5.44 1.62 12.49
N TYR A 38 -5.54 0.75 11.49
CA TYR A 38 -5.58 -0.70 11.66
C TYR A 38 -4.19 -1.33 11.48
N LYS A 39 -4.04 -2.56 11.97
CA LYS A 39 -2.84 -3.40 11.71
C LYS A 39 -2.97 -4.16 10.39
N PHE A 40 -4.18 -4.62 10.10
CA PHE A 40 -4.51 -5.43 8.93
C PHE A 40 -5.65 -4.79 8.15
N VAL A 41 -5.65 -4.98 6.83
CA VAL A 41 -6.73 -4.59 5.92
C VAL A 41 -7.07 -5.80 5.04
N LEU A 42 -8.35 -6.12 4.90
CA LEU A 42 -8.80 -7.12 3.93
C LEU A 42 -8.68 -6.53 2.52
N ALA A 43 -7.86 -7.14 1.67
CA ALA A 43 -7.65 -6.75 0.28
C ALA A 43 -8.10 -7.89 -0.63
N ILE A 44 -9.41 -7.96 -0.86
CA ILE A 44 -10.04 -9.04 -1.65
C ILE A 44 -10.36 -8.51 -3.05
N GLU A 45 -9.83 -9.18 -4.06
CA GLU A 45 -10.19 -8.92 -5.45
C GLU A 45 -11.53 -9.52 -5.80
N ASN A 46 -12.24 -8.87 -6.72
CA ASN A 46 -13.53 -9.36 -7.21
C ASN A 46 -13.43 -10.73 -7.89
N THR A 47 -12.25 -11.11 -8.37
CA THR A 47 -11.99 -12.40 -9.01
C THR A 47 -10.53 -12.79 -8.82
N ALA A 48 -10.27 -14.07 -8.51
CA ALA A 48 -8.91 -14.61 -8.48
C ALA A 48 -8.42 -14.88 -9.91
N LYS A 49 -7.65 -13.95 -10.48
CA LYS A 49 -7.12 -14.07 -11.84
C LYS A 49 -5.68 -13.60 -11.92
N GLU A 50 -4.88 -14.30 -12.75
CA GLU A 50 -3.48 -13.97 -12.97
C GLU A 50 -3.30 -12.49 -13.33
N SER A 51 -2.36 -11.84 -12.65
CA SER A 51 -2.03 -10.42 -12.79
C SER A 51 -3.17 -9.43 -12.52
N TYR A 52 -4.32 -9.89 -12.01
CA TYR A 52 -5.42 -9.02 -11.60
C TYR A 52 -5.20 -8.53 -10.17
N VAL A 53 -4.41 -7.46 -10.05
CA VAL A 53 -4.07 -6.81 -8.77
C VAL A 53 -4.50 -5.34 -8.84
N THR A 54 -5.35 -4.90 -7.92
CA THR A 54 -5.99 -3.58 -7.94
C THR A 54 -5.56 -2.69 -6.77
N GLU A 55 -6.15 -1.50 -6.68
CA GLU A 55 -5.86 -0.48 -5.66
C GLU A 55 -6.02 -1.00 -4.22
N LYS A 56 -6.89 -2.00 -4.00
CA LYS A 56 -7.18 -2.54 -2.66
C LYS A 56 -5.92 -3.02 -1.95
N LEU A 57 -5.05 -3.70 -2.69
CA LEU A 57 -3.79 -4.21 -2.17
C LEU A 57 -2.80 -3.08 -1.88
N TYR A 58 -2.65 -2.17 -2.84
CA TYR A 58 -1.66 -1.10 -2.75
C TYR A 58 -2.04 -0.05 -1.72
N TYR A 59 -3.31 0.32 -1.60
CA TYR A 59 -3.77 1.28 -0.59
C TYR A 59 -3.55 0.76 0.83
N ALA A 60 -3.74 -0.54 1.06
CA ALA A 60 -3.42 -1.15 2.35
C ALA A 60 -1.91 -1.07 2.67
N LEU A 61 -1.04 -1.36 1.68
CA LEU A 61 0.40 -1.20 1.82
C LEU A 61 0.78 0.27 2.05
N ASP A 62 0.24 1.19 1.28
CA ASP A 62 0.58 2.62 1.35
C ASP A 62 0.09 3.24 2.67
N ALA A 63 -1.07 2.81 3.19
CA ALA A 63 -1.56 3.19 4.51
C ALA A 63 -0.77 2.59 5.68
N GLY A 64 0.17 1.68 5.41
CA GLY A 64 1.02 1.09 6.44
C GLY A 64 0.41 -0.09 7.18
N ALA A 65 -0.72 -0.62 6.71
CA ALA A 65 -1.30 -1.86 7.19
C ALA A 65 -0.69 -3.07 6.48
N VAL A 66 -0.89 -4.26 7.04
CA VAL A 66 -0.55 -5.53 6.41
C VAL A 66 -1.80 -6.04 5.67
N PRO A 67 -1.77 -6.18 4.33
CA PRO A 67 -2.90 -6.69 3.58
C PRO A 67 -3.12 -8.19 3.87
N ILE A 68 -4.37 -8.57 4.11
CA ILE A 68 -4.82 -9.97 4.03
C ILE A 68 -5.44 -10.11 2.64
N TYR A 69 -4.71 -10.73 1.73
CA TYR A 69 -4.98 -10.68 0.29
C TYR A 69 -5.64 -11.96 -0.23
N PHE A 70 -6.61 -11.78 -1.13
CA PHE A 70 -7.21 -12.83 -1.94
C PHE A 70 -7.38 -12.31 -3.37
N GLY A 71 -6.72 -12.92 -4.35
CA GLY A 71 -6.77 -12.43 -5.73
C GLY A 71 -5.82 -13.18 -6.66
N ALA A 72 -4.89 -12.45 -7.27
CA ALA A 72 -3.96 -13.00 -8.26
C ALA A 72 -3.04 -14.09 -7.66
N PRO A 73 -2.94 -15.28 -8.27
CA PRO A 73 -2.05 -16.35 -7.79
C PRO A 73 -0.56 -15.97 -7.89
N ASN A 74 -0.22 -15.02 -8.76
CA ASN A 74 1.12 -14.49 -8.95
C ASN A 74 1.30 -13.10 -8.29
N VAL A 75 0.56 -12.80 -7.22
CA VAL A 75 0.63 -11.49 -6.52
C VAL A 75 2.05 -11.07 -6.12
N TRP A 76 2.92 -12.04 -5.82
CA TRP A 76 4.31 -11.82 -5.44
C TRP A 76 5.17 -11.19 -6.54
N ASP A 77 4.70 -11.21 -7.79
CA ASP A 77 5.33 -10.46 -8.88
C ASP A 77 5.12 -8.94 -8.74
N PHE A 78 4.20 -8.49 -7.90
CA PHE A 78 3.76 -7.09 -7.82
C PHE A 78 3.98 -6.42 -6.46
N VAL A 79 4.28 -7.19 -5.42
CA VAL A 79 4.49 -6.69 -4.06
C VAL A 79 5.89 -6.98 -3.54
N PRO A 80 6.38 -6.25 -2.54
CA PRO A 80 7.64 -6.60 -1.87
C PRO A 80 7.55 -7.99 -1.21
N PRO A 81 8.68 -8.70 -1.04
CA PRO A 81 8.69 -9.99 -0.36
C PRO A 81 8.18 -9.85 1.08
N ASN A 82 7.44 -10.85 1.55
CA ASN A 82 6.89 -10.91 2.91
C ASN A 82 6.08 -9.68 3.32
N SER A 83 5.37 -9.03 2.39
CA SER A 83 4.62 -7.78 2.67
C SER A 83 3.12 -7.98 2.90
N ILE A 84 2.60 -9.20 2.65
CA ILE A 84 1.17 -9.52 2.68
C ILE A 84 0.95 -10.87 3.36
N ILE A 85 -0.26 -11.07 3.89
CA ILE A 85 -0.77 -12.39 4.25
C ILE A 85 -1.59 -12.89 3.06
N ASP A 86 -1.06 -13.87 2.32
CA ASP A 86 -1.77 -14.52 1.21
C ASP A 86 -2.80 -15.50 1.79
N GLY A 87 -4.06 -15.07 1.84
CA GLY A 87 -5.17 -15.84 2.40
C GLY A 87 -5.46 -17.14 1.64
N SER A 88 -5.03 -17.24 0.37
CA SER A 88 -5.22 -18.44 -0.44
C SER A 88 -4.32 -19.62 -0.03
N LYS A 89 -3.33 -19.38 0.84
CA LYS A 89 -2.39 -20.42 1.32
C LYS A 89 -2.88 -21.18 2.56
N PHE A 90 -3.98 -20.74 3.16
CA PHE A 90 -4.56 -21.37 4.34
C PHE A 90 -5.59 -22.42 3.92
N ILE A 91 -5.67 -23.52 4.67
CA ILE A 91 -6.58 -24.63 4.40
C ILE A 91 -8.01 -24.23 4.76
N SER A 92 -8.18 -23.37 5.78
CA SER A 92 -9.49 -22.86 6.20
C SER A 92 -9.46 -21.41 6.71
N MET A 93 -10.64 -20.80 6.80
CA MET A 93 -10.79 -19.44 7.35
C MET A 93 -10.47 -19.38 8.84
N GLU A 94 -10.73 -20.45 9.59
CA GLU A 94 -10.38 -20.58 11.01
C GLU A 94 -8.87 -20.61 11.22
N GLU A 95 -8.14 -21.30 10.33
CA GLU A 95 -6.68 -21.32 10.33
C GLU A 95 -6.12 -19.92 10.04
N LEU A 96 -6.62 -19.25 9.01
CA LEU A 96 -6.25 -17.87 8.68
C LEU A 96 -6.54 -16.92 9.85
N ALA A 97 -7.72 -17.00 10.45
CA ALA A 97 -8.09 -16.16 11.59
C ALA A 97 -7.17 -16.40 12.80
N SER A 98 -6.81 -17.66 13.05
CA SER A 98 -5.87 -18.04 14.12
C SER A 98 -4.47 -17.48 13.86
N TYR A 99 -3.99 -17.59 12.62
CA TYR A 99 -2.71 -17.02 12.20
C TYR A 99 -2.68 -15.49 12.34
N VAL A 100 -3.70 -14.79 11.82
CA VAL A 100 -3.80 -13.33 11.93
C VAL A 100 -3.81 -12.90 13.39
N LYS A 101 -4.54 -13.62 14.26
CA LYS A 101 -4.56 -13.34 15.71
C LYS A 101 -3.20 -13.57 16.36
N ALA A 102 -2.46 -14.62 15.97
CA ALA A 102 -1.12 -14.87 16.46
C ALA A 102 -0.16 -13.74 16.07
N VAL A 103 -0.12 -13.35 14.78
CA VAL A 103 0.69 -12.23 14.28
C VAL A 103 0.28 -10.92 14.95
N ALA A 104 -1.01 -10.68 15.17
CA ALA A 104 -1.50 -9.47 15.84
C ALA A 104 -0.95 -9.33 17.28
N ASN A 105 -0.71 -10.45 17.96
CA ASN A 105 -0.25 -10.50 19.34
C ASN A 105 1.28 -10.62 19.47
N ASP A 106 2.00 -10.80 18.36
CA ASP A 106 3.46 -10.85 18.31
C ASP A 106 4.02 -9.59 17.60
N PRO A 107 4.58 -8.62 18.36
CA PRO A 107 5.18 -7.42 17.79
C PRO A 107 6.32 -7.67 16.81
N VAL A 108 7.08 -8.75 16.99
CA VAL A 108 8.23 -9.10 16.14
C VAL A 108 7.71 -9.68 14.83
N ALA A 109 6.83 -10.68 14.90
CA ALA A 109 6.21 -11.26 13.70
C ALA A 109 5.47 -10.20 12.88
N TYR A 110 4.75 -9.27 13.53
CA TYR A 110 4.10 -8.16 12.83
C TYR A 110 5.12 -7.21 12.17
N ALA A 111 6.23 -6.88 12.84
CA ALA A 111 7.24 -5.98 12.30
C ALA A 111 7.95 -6.54 11.06
N GLU A 112 8.07 -7.86 10.93
CA GLU A 112 8.67 -8.51 9.75
C GLU A 112 7.91 -8.22 8.46
N PHE A 113 6.58 -8.00 8.51
CA PHE A 113 5.80 -7.57 7.34
C PHE A 113 6.15 -6.17 6.83
N HIS A 114 6.90 -5.40 7.61
CA HIS A 114 7.36 -4.07 7.26
C HIS A 114 8.87 -4.01 6.99
N ALA A 115 9.58 -5.14 7.09
CA ALA A 115 11.03 -5.21 6.90
C ALA A 115 11.48 -4.63 5.55
N TRP A 116 10.71 -4.88 4.49
CA TRP A 116 10.97 -4.41 3.13
C TRP A 116 11.06 -2.88 3.01
N ARG A 117 10.42 -2.12 3.92
CA ARG A 117 10.45 -0.64 3.90
C ARG A 117 11.82 -0.07 4.22
N ARG A 118 12.69 -0.85 4.90
CA ARG A 118 14.06 -0.43 5.24
C ARG A 118 14.95 -0.29 4.00
N CYS A 119 14.60 -0.96 2.91
CA CYS A 119 15.40 -1.00 1.68
C CYS A 119 14.90 -0.03 0.58
N GLY A 120 13.92 0.83 0.89
CA GLY A 120 13.28 1.72 -0.08
C GLY A 120 12.23 1.03 -0.96
N VAL A 121 11.74 1.73 -1.98
CA VAL A 121 10.75 1.17 -2.93
C VAL A 121 11.44 0.21 -3.89
N LEU A 122 11.45 -1.07 -3.55
CA LEU A 122 12.16 -2.10 -4.31
C LEU A 122 11.32 -2.69 -5.46
N GLY A 123 12.02 -3.14 -6.49
CA GLY A 123 11.56 -4.13 -7.45
C GLY A 123 10.30 -3.75 -8.23
N ASN A 124 9.48 -4.76 -8.50
CA ASN A 124 8.26 -4.59 -9.28
C ASN A 124 7.23 -3.71 -8.57
N TYR A 125 7.16 -3.74 -7.24
CA TYR A 125 6.27 -2.85 -6.49
C TYR A 125 6.51 -1.37 -6.82
N GLY A 126 7.77 -0.93 -6.81
CA GLY A 126 8.10 0.46 -7.17
C GLY A 126 7.76 0.80 -8.62
N ARG A 127 8.03 -0.11 -9.56
CA ARG A 127 7.67 0.07 -10.97
C ARG A 127 6.16 0.15 -11.16
N THR A 128 5.40 -0.74 -10.53
CA THR A 128 3.94 -0.77 -10.60
C THR A 128 3.32 0.48 -9.98
N ARG A 129 3.80 0.94 -8.82
CA ARG A 129 3.33 2.18 -8.20
C ARG A 129 3.69 3.41 -9.03
N ALA A 130 4.90 3.48 -9.58
CA ALA A 130 5.29 4.57 -10.49
C ALA A 130 4.47 4.60 -11.80
N ALA A 131 3.86 3.47 -12.18
CA ALA A 131 3.01 3.36 -13.36
C ALA A 131 1.50 3.48 -13.04
N SER A 132 1.12 3.63 -11.77
CA SER A 132 -0.28 3.57 -11.32
C SER A 132 -1.09 4.80 -11.73
N LEU A 133 -2.43 4.67 -11.67
CA LEU A 133 -3.36 5.77 -11.89
C LEU A 133 -3.09 6.97 -10.97
N ASP A 134 -2.65 6.72 -9.73
CA ASP A 134 -2.35 7.77 -8.73
C ASP A 134 -1.22 8.70 -9.19
N THR A 135 -0.29 8.19 -10.01
CA THR A 135 0.85 8.95 -10.52
C THR A 135 0.61 9.57 -11.89
N VAL A 136 -0.52 9.26 -12.54
CA VAL A 136 -0.85 9.79 -13.89
C VAL A 136 -0.83 11.32 -13.94
N PRO A 137 -1.44 12.07 -12.98
CA PRO A 137 -1.40 13.52 -13.01
C PRO A 137 0.03 14.08 -12.98
N CYS A 138 0.89 13.53 -12.12
CA CYS A 138 2.29 13.95 -11.99
C CYS A 138 3.09 13.63 -13.26
N ARG A 139 2.95 12.42 -13.80
CA ARG A 139 3.60 12.00 -15.05
C ARG A 139 3.15 12.84 -16.24
N LEU A 140 1.86 13.16 -16.32
CA LEU A 140 1.31 14.03 -17.36
C LEU A 140 1.85 15.45 -17.22
N CYS A 141 1.89 16.00 -15.99
CA CYS A 141 2.46 17.32 -15.71
C CYS A 141 3.92 17.40 -16.13
N GLU A 142 4.73 16.38 -15.80
CA GLU A 142 6.12 16.28 -16.21
C GLU A 142 6.27 16.26 -17.74
N LEU A 143 5.45 15.47 -18.44
CA LEU A 143 5.44 15.42 -19.90
C LEU A 143 5.06 16.76 -20.53
N VAL A 144 4.04 17.45 -20.00
CA VAL A 144 3.61 18.77 -20.49
C VAL A 144 4.66 19.84 -20.20
N SER A 145 5.27 19.82 -19.01
CA SER A 145 6.33 20.75 -18.62
C SER A 145 7.53 20.64 -19.55
N ARG A 146 7.98 19.42 -19.88
CA ARG A 146 9.07 19.17 -20.83
C ARG A 146 8.77 19.62 -22.26
N LYS A 147 7.50 19.79 -22.63
CA LYS A 147 7.05 20.27 -23.96
C LYS A 147 6.81 21.78 -24.02
N GLY A 148 7.31 22.57 -23.06
CA GLY A 148 7.14 24.03 -23.04
C GLY A 148 5.84 24.49 -22.37
N GLY A 149 5.35 23.73 -21.38
CA GLY A 149 4.14 24.07 -20.64
C GLY A 149 4.12 25.52 -20.15
N ARG A 150 3.08 26.26 -20.61
CA ARG A 150 2.77 27.71 -20.45
C ARG A 150 3.38 28.71 -21.44
N GLU A 151 4.30 28.35 -22.33
CA GLU A 151 4.76 29.28 -23.38
C GLU A 151 3.79 29.40 -24.57
N GLY A 152 2.79 28.52 -24.68
CA GLY A 152 1.69 28.62 -25.66
C GLY A 152 0.59 29.64 -25.32
N ARG A 153 0.84 30.64 -24.47
CA ARG A 153 -0.10 31.73 -24.15
C ARG A 153 0.24 33.08 -24.80
N ASN A 154 1.32 33.15 -25.58
CA ASN A 154 1.75 34.37 -26.29
C ASN A 154 1.94 34.13 -27.81
N LEU A 155 0.93 33.54 -28.47
CA LEU A 155 0.73 33.64 -29.92
C LEU A 155 -0.74 33.96 -30.19
#